data_AF-A0A976JR19-F1
#
_entry.id   AF-A0A976JR19-F1
#
_cell.length_a   1.000
_cell.length_b   1.000
_cell.length_c   1.000
_cell.angle_alpha   90.00
_cell.angle_beta   90.00
_cell.angle_gamma   90.00
#
_symmetry.space_group_name_H-M   'P 1'
#
loop_
_entity.id
_entity.type
_entity.pdbx_description
1 polymer ?
#
loop_
_entity_poly.entity_id
_entity_poly.type
_entity_poly.pdbx_seq_one_letter_code
_entity_poly.pdbx_strand_id
1 'polypeptide(L)'
;MVDSQESVLSRFLRLESSGGIVLILAAVAAMICANSPLQTYYDLILDTPVAVQVGELLVSKPLLLWVNDGLMAIFFFLVGLELKRELLEGELSEIRNIVLPGVGAIGGMAVPALIYLLFNQGDEAGLRGWAIPAATDIAFALGVLSLLGSRVPVSIKIFLTSLAIFDDIGAILIIAVFYTDNISFAALVVVG
;
A
#
# COMPACT_ATOMS: atom_id res chain seq x y z
N MET A 1 23.86 31.67 22.22
CA MET A 1 22.85 30.62 22.39
C MET A 1 21.60 31.07 21.65
N VAL A 2 21.47 30.70 20.38
CA VAL A 2 20.27 30.98 19.57
C VAL A 2 19.35 29.78 19.76
N ASP A 3 18.28 29.99 20.51
CA ASP A 3 17.20 29.02 20.68
C ASP A 3 16.57 28.77 19.30
N SER A 4 16.74 27.56 18.78
CA SER A 4 16.20 27.18 17.48
C SER A 4 14.71 26.96 17.67
N GLN A 5 13.90 28.00 17.44
CA GLN A 5 12.45 27.86 17.40
C GLN A 5 12.10 26.80 16.35
N GLU A 6 11.79 25.58 16.78
CA GLU A 6 11.27 24.55 15.89
C GLU A 6 9.96 25.08 15.27
N SER A 7 9.94 25.16 13.94
CA SER A 7 8.74 25.53 13.19
C SER A 7 7.57 24.62 13.58
N VAL A 8 6.35 25.18 13.65
CA VAL A 8 5.12 24.42 13.91
C VAL A 8 4.99 23.23 12.94
N LEU A 9 5.48 23.39 11.70
CA LEU A 9 5.54 22.33 10.71
C LEU A 9 6.47 21.18 11.13
N SER A 10 7.67 21.49 11.63
CA SER A 10 8.64 20.49 12.10
C SER A 10 8.11 19.73 13.31
N ARG A 11 7.43 20.44 14.22
CA ARG A 11 6.81 19.84 15.40
C ARG A 11 5.61 18.96 15.03
N PHE A 12 4.85 19.33 14.00
CA PHE A 12 3.76 18.53 13.47
C PHE A 12 4.28 17.26 12.77
N LEU A 13 5.28 17.37 11.90
CA LEU A 13 5.88 16.23 11.18
C LEU A 13 6.55 15.19 12.11
N ARG A 14 6.90 15.59 13.34
CA ARG A 14 7.45 14.70 14.36
C ARG A 14 6.41 13.90 15.14
N LEU A 15 5.11 14.22 14.99
CA LEU A 15 4.05 13.44 15.63
C LEU A 15 3.90 12.10 14.91
N GLU A 16 3.84 11.02 15.69
CA GLU A 16 3.56 9.65 15.21
C GLU A 16 2.24 9.57 14.42
N SER A 17 1.29 10.47 14.72
CA SER A 17 -0.02 10.58 14.06
C SER A 17 -0.07 11.47 12.81
N SER A 18 1.01 12.20 12.51
CA SER A 18 1.02 13.17 11.41
C SER A 18 0.81 12.51 10.05
N GLY A 19 1.40 11.33 9.83
CA GLY A 19 1.21 10.55 8.60
C GLY A 19 -0.25 10.17 8.37
N GLY A 20 -0.94 9.66 9.39
CA GLY A 20 -2.36 9.30 9.30
C GLY A 20 -3.27 10.51 9.05
N ILE A 21 -2.98 11.65 9.67
CA ILE A 21 -3.73 12.89 9.44
C ILE A 21 -3.56 13.38 8.00
N VAL A 22 -2.32 13.40 7.49
CA VAL A 22 -2.04 13.80 6.11
C VAL A 22 -2.73 12.87 5.12
N LEU A 23 -2.71 11.56 5.35
CA LEU A 23 -3.40 10.57 4.52
C LEU A 23 -4.91 10.84 4.44
N ILE A 24 -5.56 11.07 5.59
CA ILE A 24 -7.00 11.38 5.64
C ILE A 24 -7.30 12.69 4.91
N LEU A 25 -6.50 13.73 5.13
CA LEU A 25 -6.68 15.01 4.44
C LEU A 25 -6.51 14.87 2.92
N ALA A 26 -5.54 14.08 2.47
CA ALA A 26 -5.34 13.79 1.06
C ALA A 26 -6.55 13.04 0.46
N ALA A 27 -7.07 12.02 1.16
CA ALA A 27 -8.25 11.27 0.71
C ALA A 27 -9.51 12.15 0.64
N VAL A 28 -9.74 13.00 1.65
CA VAL A 28 -10.85 13.96 1.65
C VAL A 28 -10.69 14.99 0.54
N ALA A 29 -9.48 15.51 0.32
CA ALA A 29 -9.21 16.42 -0.79
C ALA A 29 -9.47 15.76 -2.15
N ALA A 30 -9.02 14.52 -2.34
CA ALA A 30 -9.29 13.74 -3.55
C ALA A 30 -10.80 13.54 -3.78
N MET A 31 -11.55 13.18 -2.73
CA MET A 31 -13.01 13.06 -2.78
C MET A 31 -13.70 14.37 -3.16
N ILE A 32 -13.26 15.50 -2.60
CA ILE A 32 -13.80 16.83 -2.95
C ILE A 32 -13.51 17.14 -4.41
N CYS A 33 -12.27 16.93 -4.89
CA CYS A 33 -11.91 17.13 -6.28
C CYS A 33 -12.77 16.27 -7.22
N ALA A 34 -12.92 14.97 -6.93
CA ALA A 34 -13.66 14.01 -7.75
C ALA A 34 -15.18 14.24 -7.77
N ASN A 35 -15.76 14.88 -6.74
CA ASN A 35 -17.21 15.10 -6.64
C ASN A 35 -17.62 16.58 -6.84
N SER A 36 -16.71 17.43 -7.29
CA SER A 36 -16.97 18.86 -7.53
C SER A 36 -16.82 19.22 -9.01
N PRO A 37 -17.12 20.47 -9.43
CA PRO A 37 -16.88 20.92 -10.81
C PRO A 37 -15.40 20.81 -11.27
N LEU A 38 -14.48 20.54 -10.35
CA LEU A 38 -13.06 20.26 -10.65
C LEU A 38 -12.83 18.84 -11.21
N GLN A 39 -13.83 17.94 -11.15
CA GLN A 39 -13.71 16.56 -11.61
C GLN A 39 -13.10 16.45 -13.01
N THR A 40 -13.60 17.25 -13.97
CA THR A 40 -13.09 17.23 -15.35
C THR A 40 -11.58 17.53 -15.43
N TYR A 41 -11.10 18.49 -14.63
CA TYR A 41 -9.67 18.82 -14.60
C TYR A 41 -8.86 17.75 -13.89
N TYR A 42 -9.42 17.17 -12.83
CA TYR A 42 -8.81 16.08 -12.08
C TYR A 42 -8.61 14.84 -12.97
N ASP A 43 -9.67 14.42 -13.67
CA ASP A 43 -9.62 13.27 -14.59
C ASP A 43 -8.66 13.54 -15.75
N LEU A 44 -8.66 14.75 -16.32
CA LEU A 44 -7.74 15.11 -17.41
C LEU A 44 -6.27 15.02 -16.99
N ILE A 45 -5.95 15.42 -15.76
CA ILE A 45 -4.60 15.27 -15.21
C ILE A 45 -4.25 13.78 -15.07
N LEU A 46 -5.13 12.98 -14.46
CA LEU A 46 -4.88 11.55 -14.23
C LEU A 46 -4.75 10.75 -15.53
N ASP A 47 -5.55 11.09 -16.54
CA ASP A 47 -5.59 10.44 -17.85
C ASP A 47 -4.56 11.00 -18.83
N THR A 48 -3.77 12.01 -18.44
CA THR A 48 -2.75 12.61 -19.30
C THR A 48 -1.80 11.52 -19.80
N PRO A 49 -1.71 11.29 -21.13
CA PRO A 49 -0.85 10.24 -21.67
C PRO A 49 0.61 10.65 -21.51
N VAL A 50 1.38 9.87 -20.76
CA VAL A 50 2.81 10.08 -20.57
C VAL A 50 3.57 8.93 -21.22
N ALA A 51 4.45 9.27 -22.16
CA ALA A 51 5.28 8.31 -22.87
C ALA A 51 6.76 8.58 -22.58
N VAL A 52 7.49 7.53 -22.25
CA VAL A 52 8.95 7.53 -22.15
C VAL A 52 9.49 6.60 -23.24
N GLN A 53 10.38 7.14 -24.07
CA GLN A 53 10.99 6.40 -25.17
C GLN A 53 12.52 6.39 -25.01
N VAL A 54 13.12 5.21 -25.05
CA VAL A 54 14.56 4.99 -25.06
C VAL A 54 14.90 4.05 -26.20
N GLY A 55 15.34 4.59 -27.34
CA GLY A 55 15.52 3.82 -28.58
C GLY A 55 14.19 3.23 -29.08
N GLU A 56 14.15 1.91 -29.28
CA GLU A 56 12.91 1.19 -29.66
C GLU A 56 11.99 0.89 -28.47
N LEU A 57 12.47 1.05 -27.23
CA LEU A 57 11.66 0.85 -26.04
C LEU A 57 10.72 2.04 -25.87
N LEU A 58 9.42 1.84 -26.14
CA LEU A 58 8.37 2.82 -25.90
C LEU A 58 7.46 2.32 -24.78
N VAL A 59 7.41 3.06 -23.68
CA VAL A 59 6.45 2.81 -22.59
C VAL A 59 5.49 3.99 -22.55
N SER A 60 4.24 3.76 -22.91
CA SER A 60 3.17 4.77 -22.89
C SER A 60 2.03 4.31 -22.01
N LYS A 61 1.68 5.11 -21.01
CA LYS A 61 0.58 4.86 -20.10
C LYS A 61 0.06 6.19 -19.50
N PRO A 62 -1.19 6.24 -19.03
CA PRO A 62 -1.73 7.42 -18.34
C PRO A 62 -0.87 7.83 -17.13
N LEU A 63 -0.89 9.11 -16.78
CA LEU A 63 -0.15 9.66 -15.66
C LEU A 63 -0.46 8.92 -14.35
N LEU A 64 -1.72 8.55 -14.13
CA LEU A 64 -2.15 7.75 -12.98
C LEU A 64 -1.33 6.46 -12.83
N LEU A 65 -1.09 5.73 -13.92
CA LEU A 65 -0.34 4.47 -13.87
C LEU A 65 1.16 4.70 -13.60
N TRP A 66 1.74 5.80 -14.11
CA TRP A 66 3.12 6.17 -13.75
C TRP A 66 3.26 6.50 -12.27
N VAL A 67 2.31 7.28 -11.73
CA VAL A 67 2.30 7.64 -10.31
C VAL A 67 2.11 6.41 -9.44
N ASN A 68 1.14 5.55 -9.77
CA ASN A 68 0.89 4.31 -9.03
C ASN A 68 2.12 3.40 -9.04
N ASP A 69 2.69 3.09 -10.20
CA ASP A 69 3.85 2.20 -10.28
C ASP A 69 5.07 2.78 -9.55
N GLY A 70 5.30 4.08 -9.69
CA GLY A 70 6.44 4.75 -9.05
C GLY A 70 6.32 4.85 -7.52
N LEU A 71 5.17 5.31 -7.02
CA LEU A 71 4.93 5.42 -5.58
C LEU A 71 4.86 4.05 -4.91
N MET A 72 4.21 3.06 -5.56
CA MET A 72 4.15 1.69 -5.04
C MET A 72 5.53 1.03 -5.04
N ALA A 73 6.39 1.28 -6.05
CA ALA A 73 7.75 0.77 -6.04
C ALA A 73 8.56 1.32 -4.84
N ILE A 74 8.44 2.61 -4.53
CA ILE A 74 9.09 3.22 -3.35
C ILE A 74 8.50 2.63 -2.06
N PHE A 75 7.19 2.51 -1.97
CA PHE A 75 6.48 1.96 -0.81
C PHE A 75 6.93 0.51 -0.53
N PHE A 76 6.86 -0.37 -1.52
CA PHE A 76 7.26 -1.77 -1.37
C PHE A 76 8.76 -1.95 -1.17
N PHE A 77 9.59 -1.04 -1.68
CA PHE A 77 11.01 -1.04 -1.35
C PHE A 77 11.24 -0.78 0.14
N LEU A 78 10.55 0.21 0.72
CA LEU A 78 10.63 0.50 2.15
C LEU A 78 10.09 -0.67 2.98
N VAL A 79 8.94 -1.22 2.60
CA VAL A 79 8.35 -2.41 3.25
C VAL A 79 9.30 -3.60 3.17
N GLY A 80 9.97 -3.82 2.02
CA GLY A 80 10.95 -4.90 1.85
C GLY A 80 12.18 -4.73 2.73
N LEU A 81 12.67 -3.49 2.91
CA LEU A 81 13.75 -3.20 3.85
C LEU A 81 13.33 -3.42 5.31
N GLU A 82 12.12 -3.01 5.67
CA GLU A 82 11.55 -3.20 7.00
C GLU A 82 11.36 -4.69 7.32
N LEU A 83 10.78 -5.46 6.39
CA LEU A 83 10.65 -6.90 6.53
C LEU A 83 12.03 -7.55 6.71
N LYS A 84 13.01 -7.18 5.89
CA LYS A 84 14.38 -7.70 6.01
C LYS A 84 14.97 -7.39 7.39
N ARG A 85 14.75 -6.17 7.91
CA ARG A 85 15.19 -5.79 9.26
C ARG A 85 14.50 -6.63 10.33
N GLU A 86 13.17 -6.77 10.28
CA GLU A 86 12.42 -7.56 11.26
C GLU A 86 12.81 -9.05 11.26
N LEU A 87 13.10 -9.62 10.09
CA LEU A 87 13.55 -11.01 9.95
C LEU A 87 14.97 -11.25 10.49
N LEU A 88 15.86 -10.26 10.35
CA LEU A 88 17.27 -10.41 10.77
C LEU A 88 17.49 -10.06 12.25
N GLU A 89 16.87 -8.98 12.71
CA GLU A 89 17.17 -8.37 14.02
C GLU A 89 15.93 -8.12 14.88
N GLY A 90 14.72 -8.30 14.33
CA GLY A 90 13.47 -7.96 15.00
C GLY A 90 12.73 -9.14 15.62
N GLU A 91 11.47 -8.89 15.98
CA GLU A 91 10.61 -9.90 16.64
C GLU A 91 10.30 -11.09 15.73
N LEU A 92 10.38 -10.92 14.40
CA LEU A 92 10.19 -11.98 13.41
C LEU A 92 11.43 -12.87 13.20
N SER A 93 12.55 -12.61 13.86
CA SER A 93 13.74 -13.48 13.78
C SER A 93 13.50 -14.87 14.40
N GLU A 94 12.60 -14.98 15.38
CA GLU A 94 12.15 -16.27 15.91
C GLU A 94 10.92 -16.79 15.16
N ILE A 95 11.01 -18.01 14.61
CA ILE A 95 9.91 -18.69 13.90
C ILE A 95 8.61 -18.68 14.71
N ARG A 96 8.68 -18.87 16.04
CA ARG A 96 7.50 -18.88 16.92
C ARG A 96 6.70 -17.56 16.84
N ASN A 97 7.37 -16.45 16.63
CA ASN A 97 6.76 -15.12 16.57
C ASN A 97 6.19 -14.80 15.18
N ILE A 98 6.63 -15.52 14.14
CA ILE A 98 6.09 -15.42 12.77
C ILE A 98 4.76 -16.16 12.63
N VAL A 99 4.58 -17.28 13.33
CA VAL A 99 3.41 -18.15 13.13
C VAL A 99 2.08 -17.42 13.37
N LEU A 100 2.00 -16.63 14.46
CA LEU A 100 0.74 -15.96 14.81
C LEU A 100 0.36 -14.86 13.80
N PRO A 101 1.23 -13.89 13.46
CA PRO A 101 0.95 -12.92 12.40
C PRO A 101 0.73 -13.59 11.03
N GLY A 102 1.53 -14.59 10.66
CA GLY A 102 1.40 -15.26 9.36
C GLY A 102 0.08 -16.01 9.18
N VAL A 103 -0.36 -16.77 10.20
CA VAL A 103 -1.68 -17.44 10.17
C VAL A 103 -2.81 -16.42 10.21
N GLY A 104 -2.66 -15.36 11.01
CA GLY A 104 -3.60 -14.24 11.06
C GLY A 104 -3.78 -13.59 9.69
N ALA A 105 -2.67 -13.35 8.97
CA ALA A 105 -2.65 -12.75 7.65
C ALA A 105 -3.33 -13.64 6.60
N ILE A 106 -2.95 -14.93 6.55
CA ILE A 106 -3.59 -15.90 5.64
C ILE A 106 -5.11 -15.96 5.87
N GLY A 107 -5.55 -16.01 7.13
CA GLY A 107 -6.98 -15.97 7.46
C GLY A 107 -7.62 -14.63 7.10
N GLY A 108 -6.94 -13.53 7.39
CA GLY A 108 -7.34 -12.15 7.11
C GLY A 108 -7.49 -11.87 5.61
N MET A 109 -6.74 -12.55 4.76
CA MET A 109 -6.86 -12.46 3.30
C MET A 109 -7.87 -13.46 2.73
N ALA A 110 -7.82 -14.72 3.17
CA ALA A 110 -8.64 -15.79 2.59
C ALA A 110 -10.13 -15.61 2.87
N VAL A 111 -10.49 -15.16 4.09
CA VAL A 111 -11.90 -15.01 4.47
C VAL A 111 -12.59 -13.91 3.65
N PRO A 112 -12.08 -12.66 3.55
CA PRO A 112 -12.70 -11.64 2.71
C PRO A 112 -12.73 -12.01 1.22
N ALA A 113 -11.67 -12.64 0.71
CA ALA A 113 -11.61 -13.14 -0.66
C ALA A 113 -12.71 -14.16 -0.96
N LEU A 114 -12.90 -15.16 -0.08
CA LEU A 114 -13.93 -16.17 -0.23
C LEU A 114 -15.33 -15.56 -0.17
N ILE A 115 -15.57 -14.65 0.79
CA ILE A 115 -16.85 -13.94 0.89
C ILE A 115 -17.13 -13.19 -0.42
N TYR A 116 -16.15 -12.46 -0.95
CA TYR A 116 -16.31 -11.72 -2.20
C TYR A 116 -16.60 -12.63 -3.40
N LEU A 117 -15.91 -13.77 -3.51
CA LEU A 117 -16.16 -14.76 -4.56
C LEU A 117 -17.57 -15.35 -4.47
N LEU A 118 -18.06 -15.64 -3.25
CA LEU A 118 -19.42 -16.15 -3.05
C LEU A 118 -20.49 -15.14 -3.48
N PHE A 119 -20.27 -13.85 -3.23
CA PHE A 119 -21.21 -12.80 -3.62
C PHE A 119 -21.18 -12.47 -5.13
N ASN A 120 -20.04 -12.66 -5.80
CA ASN A 120 -19.88 -12.40 -7.24
C ASN A 120 -20.04 -13.66 -8.11
N GLN A 121 -20.66 -14.71 -7.59
CA GLN A 121 -20.95 -15.91 -8.37
C GLN A 121 -21.89 -15.57 -9.55
N GLY A 122 -21.36 -15.69 -10.77
CA GLY A 122 -22.11 -15.40 -12.00
C GLY A 122 -21.67 -14.12 -12.74
N ASP A 123 -20.76 -13.34 -12.18
CA ASP A 123 -20.14 -12.20 -12.86
C ASP A 123 -18.66 -12.49 -13.14
N GLU A 124 -18.32 -12.85 -14.38
CA GLU A 124 -16.94 -13.14 -14.79
C GLU A 124 -15.99 -11.94 -14.59
N ALA A 125 -16.49 -10.70 -14.73
CA ALA A 125 -15.69 -9.51 -14.50
C ALA A 125 -15.46 -9.31 -13.00
N GLY A 126 -16.52 -9.44 -12.20
CA GLY A 126 -16.47 -9.37 -10.74
C GLY A 126 -15.54 -10.43 -10.13
N LEU A 127 -15.49 -11.65 -10.65
CA LEU A 127 -14.60 -12.71 -10.14
C LEU A 127 -13.10 -12.36 -10.28
N ARG A 128 -12.73 -11.51 -11.24
CA ARG A 128 -11.37 -10.96 -11.34
C ARG A 128 -11.09 -9.91 -10.27
N GLY A 129 -12.01 -9.55 -9.38
CA GLY A 129 -11.78 -8.61 -8.29
C GLY A 129 -11.44 -9.25 -6.94
N TRP A 130 -11.24 -10.57 -6.88
CA TRP A 130 -11.23 -11.31 -5.60
C TRP A 130 -10.11 -10.92 -4.64
N ALA A 131 -8.98 -10.40 -5.14
CA ALA A 131 -7.86 -9.95 -4.34
C ALA A 131 -8.05 -8.53 -3.75
N ILE A 132 -9.01 -7.74 -4.26
CA ILE A 132 -9.29 -6.37 -3.80
C ILE A 132 -9.61 -6.32 -2.29
N PRO A 133 -10.52 -7.14 -1.73
CA PRO A 133 -10.85 -7.09 -0.29
C PRO A 133 -9.80 -7.70 0.63
N ALA A 134 -8.74 -8.30 0.09
CA ALA A 134 -7.68 -8.92 0.87
C ALA A 134 -6.57 -7.93 1.28
N ALA A 135 -6.47 -6.77 0.63
CA ALA A 135 -5.45 -5.77 0.93
C ALA A 135 -5.83 -4.90 2.13
N THR A 136 -4.87 -4.61 3.01
CA THR A 136 -5.05 -3.80 4.22
C THR A 136 -4.13 -2.58 4.20
N ASP A 137 -4.66 -1.36 4.27
CA ASP A 137 -3.83 -0.15 4.34
C ASP A 137 -3.22 0.05 5.75
N ILE A 138 -1.94 -0.33 5.89
CA ILE A 138 -1.16 -0.21 7.13
C ILE A 138 -1.06 1.24 7.62
N ALA A 139 -0.90 2.22 6.71
CA ALA A 139 -0.69 3.61 7.07
C ALA A 139 -1.98 4.21 7.66
N PHE A 140 -3.13 3.83 7.10
CA PHE A 140 -4.42 4.19 7.67
C PHE A 140 -4.65 3.52 9.02
N ALA A 141 -4.42 2.20 9.12
CA ALA A 141 -4.66 1.45 10.34
C ALA A 141 -3.80 1.96 11.53
N LEU A 142 -2.50 2.16 11.30
CA LEU A 142 -1.59 2.76 12.29
C LEU A 142 -1.94 4.23 12.56
N GLY A 143 -2.36 4.97 11.52
CA GLY A 143 -2.86 6.34 11.66
C GLY A 143 -4.02 6.44 12.65
N VAL A 144 -5.04 5.59 12.50
CA VAL A 144 -6.19 5.56 13.43
C VAL A 144 -5.77 5.12 14.83
N LEU A 145 -4.91 4.10 14.96
CA LEU A 145 -4.39 3.66 16.27
C LEU A 145 -3.60 4.75 16.99
N SER A 146 -2.85 5.56 16.25
CA SER A 146 -2.10 6.68 16.82
C SER A 146 -3.02 7.78 17.39
N LEU A 147 -4.20 7.98 16.79
CA LEU A 147 -5.21 8.93 17.27
C LEU A 147 -5.85 8.48 18.59
N LEU A 148 -5.90 7.17 18.86
CA LEU A 148 -6.36 6.61 20.13
C LEU A 148 -5.34 6.82 21.27
N GLY A 149 -4.13 7.32 20.96
CA GLY A 149 -3.11 7.75 21.91
C GLY A 149 -2.62 6.62 22.81
N SER A 150 -2.52 6.90 24.12
CA SER A 150 -1.98 5.96 25.12
C SER A 150 -2.91 4.80 25.48
N ARG A 151 -4.12 4.74 24.93
CA ARG A 151 -5.08 3.66 25.19
C ARG A 151 -4.73 2.35 24.50
N VAL A 152 -3.85 2.41 23.49
CA VAL A 152 -3.42 1.26 22.69
C VAL A 152 -2.01 0.84 23.14
N PRO A 153 -1.83 -0.40 23.62
CA PRO A 153 -0.51 -0.95 23.92
C PRO A 153 0.41 -0.93 22.69
N VAL A 154 1.69 -0.64 22.91
CA VAL A 154 2.73 -0.66 21.86
C VAL A 154 2.81 -2.04 21.20
N SER A 155 2.58 -3.12 21.94
CA SER A 155 2.55 -4.49 21.42
C SER A 155 1.47 -4.70 20.35
N ILE A 156 0.31 -4.04 20.44
CA ILE A 156 -0.74 -4.13 19.41
C ILE A 156 -0.30 -3.39 18.14
N LYS A 157 0.38 -2.26 18.28
CA LYS A 157 0.93 -1.53 17.12
C LYS A 157 1.93 -2.40 16.38
N ILE A 158 2.88 -3.00 17.10
CA ILE A 158 3.89 -3.91 16.52
C ILE A 158 3.21 -5.12 15.86
N PHE A 159 2.28 -5.78 16.57
CA PHE A 159 1.56 -6.93 16.03
C PHE A 159 0.80 -6.59 14.74
N LEU A 160 0.09 -5.45 14.71
CA LEU A 160 -0.66 -5.03 13.53
C LEU A 160 0.27 -4.65 12.39
N THR A 161 1.40 -3.99 12.67
CA THR A 161 2.42 -3.68 11.68
C THR A 161 2.92 -4.97 11.01
N SER A 162 3.30 -5.98 11.80
CA SER A 162 3.78 -7.25 11.24
C SER A 162 2.67 -7.99 10.48
N LEU A 163 1.43 -8.04 11.00
CA LEU A 163 0.28 -8.62 10.30
C LEU A 163 0.07 -7.96 8.92
N ALA A 164 0.05 -6.63 8.88
CA ALA A 164 -0.17 -5.87 7.66
C ALA A 164 0.97 -6.04 6.64
N ILE A 165 2.22 -6.14 7.09
CA ILE A 165 3.35 -6.46 6.19
C ILE A 165 3.15 -7.83 5.53
N PHE A 166 2.72 -8.85 6.28
CA PHE A 166 2.44 -10.17 5.71
C PHE A 166 1.27 -10.14 4.72
N ASP A 167 0.19 -9.42 5.04
CA ASP A 167 -0.95 -9.23 4.14
C ASP A 167 -0.53 -8.53 2.83
N ASP A 168 0.22 -7.44 2.91
CA ASP A 168 0.68 -6.66 1.74
C ASP A 168 1.57 -7.50 0.82
N ILE A 169 2.48 -8.29 1.40
CA ILE A 169 3.35 -9.21 0.65
C ILE A 169 2.53 -10.35 0.04
N GLY A 170 1.57 -10.89 0.77
CA GLY A 170 0.64 -11.89 0.26
C GLY A 170 -0.14 -11.34 -0.94
N ALA A 171 -0.69 -10.13 -0.81
CA ALA A 171 -1.52 -9.49 -1.82
C ALA A 171 -0.70 -9.19 -3.09
N ILE A 172 0.51 -8.63 -2.96
CA ILE A 172 1.34 -8.35 -4.14
C ILE A 172 1.79 -9.65 -4.83
N LEU A 173 2.08 -10.73 -4.10
CA LEU A 173 2.40 -12.03 -4.69
C LEU A 173 1.21 -12.62 -5.44
N ILE A 174 0.00 -12.51 -4.87
CA ILE A 174 -1.24 -12.94 -5.54
C ILE A 174 -1.44 -12.14 -6.82
N ILE A 175 -1.32 -10.82 -6.79
CA ILE A 175 -1.47 -9.98 -7.98
C ILE A 175 -0.39 -10.35 -9.02
N ALA A 176 0.87 -10.50 -8.61
CA ALA A 176 1.96 -10.85 -9.51
C ALA A 176 1.78 -12.23 -10.17
N VAL A 177 1.21 -13.22 -9.49
CA VAL A 177 1.04 -14.57 -10.05
C VAL A 177 -0.25 -14.71 -10.86
N PHE A 178 -1.35 -14.10 -10.40
CA PHE A 178 -2.67 -14.33 -10.98
C PHE A 178 -3.13 -13.24 -11.95
N TYR A 179 -2.53 -12.05 -11.93
CA TYR A 179 -2.95 -10.89 -12.75
C TYR A 179 -1.90 -10.44 -13.76
N THR A 180 -0.77 -11.14 -13.87
CA THR A 180 0.25 -10.80 -14.85
C THR A 180 -0.03 -11.49 -16.19
N ASP A 181 -0.87 -10.84 -17.01
CA ASP A 181 -1.25 -11.36 -18.34
C ASP A 181 -0.15 -11.16 -19.40
N ASN A 182 0.79 -10.22 -19.21
CA ASN A 182 1.77 -9.83 -20.23
C ASN A 182 3.21 -9.73 -19.69
N ILE A 183 3.79 -10.86 -19.29
CA ILE A 183 5.23 -10.92 -18.99
C ILE A 183 6.03 -10.89 -20.30
N SER A 184 6.74 -9.80 -20.56
CA SER A 184 7.73 -9.76 -21.62
C SER A 184 8.98 -10.54 -21.20
N PHE A 185 9.23 -11.68 -21.86
CA PHE A 185 10.47 -12.45 -21.66
C PHE A 185 11.72 -11.63 -21.94
N ALA A 186 11.66 -10.70 -22.91
CA ALA A 186 12.77 -9.80 -23.19
C ALA A 186 13.08 -8.88 -21.99
N ALA A 187 12.05 -8.37 -21.30
CA ALA A 187 12.25 -7.55 -20.11
C ALA A 187 12.83 -8.37 -18.94
N LEU A 188 12.39 -9.62 -18.76
CA LEU A 188 12.94 -10.54 -17.75
C LEU A 188 14.45 -10.79 -17.93
N VAL A 189 14.90 -11.01 -19.16
CA VAL A 189 16.31 -11.29 -19.47
C VAL A 189 17.19 -10.04 -19.32
N VAL A 190 16.66 -8.85 -19.57
CA VAL A 190 17.42 -7.60 -19.42
C VAL A 190 17.60 -7.21 -17.95
N VAL A 191 16.64 -7.57 -17.09
CA VAL A 191 16.65 -7.21 -15.65
C VAL A 191 17.27 -8.29 -14.75
N GLY A 192 17.21 -9.57 -15.15
CA GLY A 192 17.82 -10.70 -14.42
C GLY A 192 19.30 -10.87 -14.68
#